data_AF-A0A1A0XCL6-F1
#
_entry.id   AF-A0A1A0XCL6-F1
#
_cell.length_a   1.000
_cell.length_b   1.000
_cell.length_c   1.000
_cell.angle_alpha   90.00
_cell.angle_beta   90.00
_cell.angle_gamma   90.00
#
_symmetry.space_group_name_H-M   'P 1'
#
loop_
_entity.id
_entity.type
_entity.pdbx_description
1 polymer ?
#
loop_
_entity_poly.entity_id
_entity_poly.type
_entity_poly.pdbx_seq_one_letter_code
_entity_poly.pdbx_strand_id
1 'polypeptide(L)'
;MSDEFDITVPDGEPIPTVPEMVAHELDRLNAKANPIGHTVEYDGEFYRVRPTGSDPGHSCLCVELEAERVEDYLKSRGERSEWHLDMEDSSIRVEPVHPGINTSVRLVDASSDETLAVLDAGVTGDSHTGLVSSVYVVADVPPAVGRWYR
;
A
#
# COMPACT_ATOMS: atom_id res chain seq x y z
N MET A 1 56.77 -6.20 -28.32
CA MET A 1 56.60 -5.40 -27.09
C MET A 1 55.15 -5.01 -27.11
N SER A 2 54.32 -5.75 -26.38
CA SER A 2 52.88 -5.53 -26.30
C SER A 2 52.62 -5.01 -24.88
N ASP A 3 52.22 -3.75 -24.77
CA ASP A 3 51.82 -3.14 -23.50
C ASP A 3 50.50 -3.77 -23.05
N GLU A 4 50.55 -4.55 -21.97
CA GLU A 4 49.38 -4.91 -21.18
C GLU A 4 48.94 -3.67 -20.39
N PHE A 5 47.76 -3.13 -20.72
CA PHE A 5 47.11 -2.11 -19.90
C PHE A 5 46.53 -2.78 -18.65
N ASP A 6 47.21 -2.59 -17.53
CA ASP A 6 46.74 -2.94 -16.20
C ASP A 6 45.64 -1.95 -15.79
N ILE A 7 44.38 -2.36 -15.91
CA ILE A 7 43.23 -1.59 -15.43
C ILE A 7 43.04 -1.93 -13.95
N THR A 8 43.68 -1.16 -13.08
CA THR A 8 43.42 -1.22 -11.65
C THR A 8 42.08 -0.52 -11.36
N VAL A 9 41.05 -1.30 -11.03
CA VAL A 9 39.77 -0.78 -10.53
C VAL A 9 39.99 -0.31 -9.08
N PRO A 10 39.74 0.96 -8.72
CA PRO A 10 39.89 1.41 -7.35
C PRO A 10 38.67 0.97 -6.52
N ASP A 11 38.95 0.42 -5.34
CA ASP A 11 38.04 -0.08 -4.30
C ASP A 11 37.14 -1.27 -4.68
N GLY A 12 37.63 -2.45 -4.33
CA GLY A 12 37.04 -3.77 -4.58
C GLY A 12 35.85 -4.11 -3.68
N GLU A 13 34.77 -3.33 -3.78
CA GLU A 13 33.46 -3.87 -3.42
C GLU A 13 32.96 -4.78 -4.55
N PRO A 14 32.50 -6.01 -4.25
CA PRO A 14 31.96 -6.89 -5.27
C PRO A 14 30.73 -6.24 -5.92
N ILE A 15 30.64 -6.32 -7.25
CA ILE A 15 29.43 -5.90 -7.97
C ILE A 15 28.29 -6.79 -7.46
N PRO A 16 27.21 -6.21 -6.90
CA PRO A 16 26.08 -7.00 -6.41
C PRO A 16 25.50 -7.81 -7.56
N THR A 17 25.12 -9.05 -7.24
CA THR A 17 24.40 -9.90 -8.18
C THR A 17 23.02 -9.30 -8.50
N VAL A 18 22.44 -9.62 -9.65
CA VAL A 18 21.08 -9.16 -10.01
C VAL A 18 20.05 -9.42 -8.90
N PRO A 19 20.05 -10.59 -8.21
CA PRO A 19 19.20 -10.82 -7.05
C PRO A 19 19.48 -9.88 -5.86
N GLU A 20 20.74 -9.51 -5.60
CA GLU A 20 21.11 -8.60 -4.51
C GLU A 20 20.71 -7.15 -4.82
N MET A 21 20.81 -6.74 -6.10
CA MET A 21 20.33 -5.43 -6.55
C MET A 21 18.81 -5.30 -6.34
N VAL A 22 18.04 -6.32 -6.74
CA VAL A 22 16.58 -6.35 -6.55
C VAL A 22 16.21 -6.36 -5.07
N ALA A 23 16.92 -7.13 -4.23
CA ALA A 23 16.68 -7.15 -2.79
C ALA A 23 16.91 -5.77 -2.14
N HIS A 24 18.00 -5.10 -2.49
CA HIS A 24 18.29 -3.76 -1.99
C HIS A 24 17.23 -2.73 -2.47
N GLU A 25 16.78 -2.82 -3.72
CA GLU A 25 15.69 -1.99 -4.23
C GLU A 25 14.38 -2.23 -3.49
N LEU A 26 14.03 -3.50 -3.24
CA LEU A 26 12.84 -3.87 -2.49
C LEU A 26 12.86 -3.33 -1.06
N ASP A 27 13.97 -3.44 -0.34
CA ASP A 27 14.10 -2.90 1.01
C ASP A 27 13.89 -1.38 1.02
N ARG A 28 14.50 -0.68 0.05
CA ARG A 28 14.38 0.77 -0.12
C ARG A 28 12.94 1.20 -0.45
N LEU A 29 12.26 0.48 -1.34
CA LEU A 29 10.87 0.74 -1.70
C LEU A 29 9.92 0.44 -0.54
N ASN A 30 10.12 -0.66 0.18
CA ASN A 30 9.32 -0.99 1.37
C ASN A 30 9.51 0.01 2.50
N ALA A 31 10.72 0.56 2.70
CA ALA A 31 10.95 1.64 3.66
C ALA A 31 10.12 2.89 3.36
N LYS A 32 9.81 3.16 2.09
CA LYS A 32 8.93 4.26 1.65
C LYS A 32 7.45 3.88 1.70
N ALA A 33 7.11 2.63 1.41
CA ALA A 33 5.74 2.14 1.35
C ALA A 33 5.12 1.92 2.75
N ASN A 34 5.90 1.40 3.70
CA ASN A 34 5.41 1.05 5.03
C ASN A 34 4.73 2.22 5.77
N PRO A 35 5.29 3.45 5.81
CA PRO A 35 4.66 4.58 6.49
C PRO A 35 3.33 5.04 5.89
N ILE A 36 3.02 4.59 4.66
CA ILE A 36 1.78 4.93 3.94
C ILE A 36 0.87 3.71 3.77
N GLY A 37 1.12 2.63 4.51
CA GLY A 37 0.26 1.45 4.55
C GLY A 37 0.36 0.53 3.35
N HIS A 38 1.48 0.57 2.63
CA HIS A 38 1.76 -0.28 1.48
C HIS A 38 2.92 -1.25 1.73
N THR A 39 2.93 -2.35 0.98
CA THR A 39 4.06 -3.27 0.83
C THR A 39 4.41 -3.40 -0.64
N VAL A 40 5.70 -3.55 -0.95
CA VAL A 40 6.23 -3.74 -2.30
C VAL A 40 6.85 -5.14 -2.43
N GLU A 41 6.51 -5.83 -3.51
CA GLU A 41 7.02 -7.16 -3.82
C GLU A 41 7.54 -7.21 -5.27
N TYR A 42 8.44 -8.15 -5.55
CA TYR A 42 8.92 -8.42 -6.91
C TYR A 42 8.56 -9.84 -7.30
N ASP A 43 7.89 -10.01 -8.44
CA ASP A 43 7.42 -11.32 -8.91
C ASP A 43 8.36 -12.00 -9.93
N GLY A 44 9.52 -11.38 -10.20
CA GLY A 44 10.48 -11.83 -11.21
C GLY A 44 10.49 -10.98 -12.49
N GLU A 45 9.49 -10.12 -12.68
CA GLU A 45 9.40 -9.21 -13.83
C GLU A 45 8.95 -7.82 -13.40
N PHE A 46 7.96 -7.73 -12.51
CA PHE A 46 7.35 -6.48 -12.07
C PHE A 46 7.48 -6.29 -10.57
N TYR A 47 7.55 -5.02 -10.18
CA TYR A 47 7.25 -4.57 -8.83
C TYR A 47 5.75 -4.42 -8.65
N ARG A 48 5.22 -4.94 -7.54
CA ARG A 48 3.81 -4.85 -7.16
C ARG A 48 3.68 -4.11 -5.85
N VAL A 49 2.85 -3.08 -5.80
CA VAL A 49 2.51 -2.33 -4.59
C VAL A 49 1.07 -2.64 -4.19
N ARG A 50 0.84 -2.98 -2.93
CA ARG A 50 -0.48 -3.35 -2.40
C ARG A 50 -0.65 -2.89 -0.95
N PRO A 51 -1.89 -2.76 -0.42
CA PRO A 51 -2.09 -2.50 0.99
C PRO A 51 -1.36 -3.54 1.85
N THR A 52 -0.77 -3.11 2.96
CA THR A 52 0.01 -4.00 3.83
C THR A 52 -0.86 -5.16 4.34
N GLY A 53 -0.38 -6.38 4.13
CA GLY A 53 -1.07 -7.60 4.56
C GLY A 53 -2.24 -8.04 3.65
N SER A 54 -2.49 -7.34 2.53
CA SER A 54 -3.48 -7.76 1.53
C SER A 54 -3.15 -9.14 0.92
N ASP A 55 -4.17 -9.82 0.42
CA ASP A 55 -3.99 -11.09 -0.28
C ASP A 55 -3.41 -10.88 -1.69
N PRO A 56 -2.78 -11.90 -2.31
CA PRO A 56 -2.15 -11.76 -3.63
C PRO A 56 -3.09 -11.38 -4.79
N GLY A 57 -4.41 -11.52 -4.61
CA GLY A 57 -5.44 -11.22 -5.61
C GLY A 57 -6.13 -9.86 -5.46
N HIS A 58 -5.60 -8.98 -4.60
CA HIS A 58 -6.18 -7.69 -4.27
C HIS A 58 -6.32 -6.79 -5.50
N SER A 59 -7.47 -6.13 -5.68
CA SER A 59 -7.73 -5.30 -6.86
C SER A 59 -7.07 -3.91 -6.80
N CYS A 60 -6.88 -3.34 -5.61
CA CYS A 60 -6.05 -2.14 -5.44
C CYS A 60 -4.58 -2.53 -5.42
N LEU A 61 -3.95 -2.57 -6.61
CA LEU A 61 -2.53 -2.78 -6.77
C LEU A 61 -1.94 -1.82 -7.81
N CYS A 62 -0.68 -1.44 -7.65
CA CYS A 62 0.12 -0.80 -8.69
C CYS A 62 1.16 -1.82 -9.17
N VAL A 63 1.30 -2.01 -10.49
CA VAL A 63 2.29 -2.91 -11.09
C VAL A 63 3.16 -2.11 -12.03
N GLU A 64 4.47 -2.13 -11.81
CA GLU A 64 5.43 -1.38 -12.62
C GLU A 64 6.67 -2.22 -12.87
N LEU A 65 7.28 -2.07 -14.05
CA LEU A 65 8.55 -2.72 -14.38
C LEU A 65 9.74 -2.05 -13.69
N GLU A 66 9.67 -0.73 -13.51
CA GLU A 66 10.80 0.09 -13.06
C GLU A 66 10.63 0.53 -11.60
N ALA A 67 11.65 0.32 -10.78
CA ALA A 67 11.66 0.73 -9.36
C ALA A 67 11.46 2.25 -9.17
N GLU A 68 11.94 3.07 -10.11
CA GLU A 68 11.76 4.53 -10.07
C GLU A 68 10.29 4.93 -10.23
N ARG A 69 9.53 4.23 -11.08
CA ARG A 69 8.09 4.46 -11.28
C ARG A 69 7.30 4.10 -10.02
N VAL A 70 7.69 3.01 -9.36
CA VAL A 70 7.14 2.62 -8.07
C VAL A 70 7.40 3.69 -7.01
N GLU A 71 8.62 4.23 -6.97
CA GLU A 71 8.97 5.29 -6.03
C GLU A 71 8.17 6.58 -6.25
N ASP A 72 8.02 7.01 -7.51
CA ASP A 72 7.20 8.17 -7.87
C ASP A 72 5.74 7.97 -7.46
N TYR A 73 5.19 6.77 -7.67
CA TYR A 73 3.86 6.39 -7.20
C TYR A 73 3.75 6.51 -5.68
N LEU A 74 4.66 5.87 -4.93
CA LEU A 74 4.66 5.88 -3.46
C LEU A 74 4.79 7.31 -2.92
N LYS A 75 5.62 8.15 -3.54
CA LYS A 75 5.77 9.56 -3.17
C LYS A 75 4.46 10.33 -3.38
N SER A 76 3.83 10.19 -4.54
CA SER A 76 2.56 10.86 -4.85
C SER A 76 1.45 10.44 -3.89
N ARG A 77 1.42 9.17 -3.45
CA ARG A 77 0.49 8.68 -2.43
C ARG A 77 0.81 9.26 -1.05
N GLY A 78 2.08 9.27 -0.65
CA GLY A 78 2.50 9.81 0.64
C GLY A 78 2.28 11.32 0.84
N GLU A 79 2.13 12.08 -0.25
CA GLU A 79 1.76 13.50 -0.21
C GLU A 79 0.26 13.74 0.09
N ARG A 80 -0.57 12.68 0.06
CA ARG A 80 -1.99 12.77 0.40
C ARG A 80 -2.19 12.84 1.92
N SER A 81 -3.17 13.63 2.34
CA SER A 81 -3.60 13.71 3.74
C SER A 81 -4.61 12.63 4.14
N GLU A 82 -5.13 11.90 3.16
CA GLU A 82 -6.21 10.94 3.31
C GLU A 82 -5.67 9.52 3.43
N TRP A 83 -6.18 8.78 4.41
CA TRP A 83 -6.02 7.33 4.52
C TRP A 83 -7.28 6.66 4.02
N HIS A 84 -7.14 5.71 3.11
CA HIS A 84 -8.23 4.90 2.58
C HIS A 84 -8.27 3.53 3.26
N LEU A 85 -9.47 3.07 3.63
CA LEU A 85 -9.67 1.71 4.10
C LEU A 85 -9.62 0.76 2.90
N ASP A 86 -8.91 -0.34 3.07
CA ASP A 86 -8.97 -1.48 2.17
C ASP A 86 -10.37 -2.13 2.28
N MET A 87 -11.20 -1.91 1.25
CA MET A 87 -12.55 -2.46 1.17
C MET A 87 -12.58 -3.96 0.83
N GLU A 88 -11.44 -4.56 0.48
CA GLU A 88 -11.30 -6.01 0.25
C GLU A 88 -10.73 -6.74 1.47
N ASP A 89 -10.45 -6.04 2.58
CA ASP A 89 -10.09 -6.66 3.85
C ASP A 89 -11.24 -7.51 4.38
N SER A 90 -11.17 -8.81 4.11
CA SER A 90 -12.19 -9.79 4.48
C SER A 90 -12.45 -9.91 5.99
N SER A 91 -11.56 -9.37 6.84
CA SER A 91 -11.77 -9.36 8.29
C SER A 91 -12.77 -8.30 8.76
N ILE A 92 -13.07 -7.31 7.91
CA ILE A 92 -13.91 -6.16 8.29
C ILE A 92 -15.07 -5.99 7.32
N ARG A 93 -16.24 -5.68 7.89
CA ARG A 93 -17.38 -5.13 7.16
C ARG A 93 -17.59 -3.68 7.53
N VAL A 94 -18.05 -2.90 6.56
CA VAL A 94 -18.36 -1.48 6.73
C VAL A 94 -19.87 -1.29 6.65
N GLU A 95 -20.44 -0.65 7.66
CA GLU A 95 -21.87 -0.36 7.71
C GLU A 95 -22.11 1.13 7.94
N PRO A 96 -22.93 1.81 7.11
CA PRO A 96 -23.29 3.20 7.35
C PRO A 96 -24.14 3.32 8.61
N VAL A 97 -23.82 4.26 9.50
CA VAL A 97 -24.54 4.42 10.79
C VAL A 97 -25.88 5.14 10.60
N HIS A 98 -26.01 6.00 9.59
CA HIS A 98 -27.28 6.65 9.22
C HIS A 98 -27.42 6.66 7.69
N PRO A 99 -28.27 5.80 7.10
CA PRO A 99 -28.47 5.81 5.66
C PRO A 99 -29.07 7.15 5.23
N GLY A 100 -28.33 7.88 4.38
CA GLY A 100 -28.83 9.03 3.65
C GLY A 100 -28.19 10.39 3.92
N ILE A 101 -27.41 10.57 5.00
CA ILE A 101 -26.81 11.90 5.31
C ILE A 101 -25.34 11.85 5.81
N ASN A 102 -24.82 10.75 6.37
CA ASN A 102 -23.64 10.86 7.24
C ASN A 102 -22.31 10.30 6.70
N THR A 103 -21.29 11.13 6.89
CA THR A 103 -19.85 10.89 7.01
C THR A 103 -19.48 9.98 8.20
N SER A 104 -20.31 9.00 8.58
CA SER A 104 -19.96 8.11 9.69
C SER A 104 -20.24 6.64 9.36
N VAL A 105 -19.25 5.80 9.59
CA VAL A 105 -19.30 4.35 9.36
C VAL A 105 -19.02 3.57 10.62
N ARG A 106 -19.59 2.39 10.69
CA ARG A 106 -19.27 1.37 11.68
C ARG A 106 -18.39 0.32 11.01
N LEU A 107 -17.23 0.05 11.61
CA LEU A 107 -16.39 -1.08 11.26
C LEU A 107 -16.77 -2.26 12.15
N VAL A 108 -17.11 -3.37 11.52
CA VAL A 108 -17.62 -4.58 12.18
C VAL A 108 -16.69 -5.74 11.87
N ASP A 109 -16.37 -6.56 12.86
CA ASP A 109 -15.68 -7.82 12.64
C ASP A 109 -16.56 -8.74 11.78
N ALA A 110 -16.01 -9.21 10.67
CA ALA A 110 -16.77 -9.99 9.70
C ALA A 110 -17.15 -11.38 10.23
N SER A 111 -16.45 -11.91 11.23
CA SER A 111 -16.63 -13.26 11.75
C SER A 111 -17.59 -13.34 12.94
N SER A 112 -17.66 -12.27 13.75
CA SER A 112 -18.34 -12.26 15.05
C SER A 112 -19.49 -11.26 15.16
N ASP A 113 -19.71 -10.41 14.16
CA ASP A 113 -20.65 -9.28 14.19
C ASP A 113 -20.33 -8.22 15.28
N GLU A 114 -19.15 -8.26 15.91
CA GLU A 114 -18.74 -7.27 16.90
C GLU A 114 -18.43 -5.92 16.26
N THR A 115 -18.90 -4.84 16.88
CA THR A 115 -18.50 -3.48 16.47
C THR A 115 -17.10 -3.18 16.96
N LEU A 116 -16.16 -3.05 16.02
CA LEU A 116 -14.76 -2.74 16.32
C LEU A 116 -14.54 -1.24 16.49
N ALA A 117 -15.20 -0.41 15.67
CA ALA A 117 -15.09 1.04 15.74
C ALA A 117 -16.29 1.74 15.09
N VAL A 118 -16.52 2.99 15.52
CA VAL A 118 -17.37 3.95 14.80
C VAL A 118 -16.49 5.14 14.45
N LEU A 119 -16.46 5.48 13.16
CA LEU A 119 -15.56 6.49 12.61
C LEU A 119 -16.35 7.59 11.95
N ASP A 120 -15.91 8.83 12.15
CA ASP A 120 -16.23 9.94 11.26
C ASP A 120 -15.26 9.91 10.08
N ALA A 121 -15.78 9.61 8.90
CA ALA A 121 -15.04 9.33 7.68
C ALA A 121 -15.74 9.93 6.46
N GLY A 122 -14.97 10.25 5.42
CA GLY A 122 -15.51 10.42 4.09
C GLY A 122 -15.94 9.06 3.54
N VAL A 123 -17.12 9.00 2.92
CA VAL A 123 -17.67 7.76 2.37
C VAL A 123 -18.19 8.04 0.97
N THR A 124 -17.84 7.19 0.01
CA THR A 124 -18.54 7.13 -1.29
C THR A 124 -19.27 5.81 -1.39
N GLY A 125 -20.45 5.83 -1.98
CA GLY A 125 -21.27 4.64 -2.11
C GLY A 125 -22.53 4.89 -2.92
N ASP A 126 -23.24 3.81 -3.20
CA ASP A 126 -24.56 3.87 -3.82
C ASP A 126 -25.61 4.11 -2.72
N SER A 127 -26.25 5.28 -2.77
CA SER A 127 -27.27 5.70 -1.82
C SER A 127 -28.57 4.89 -1.90
N HIS A 128 -28.79 4.15 -2.99
CA HIS A 128 -29.97 3.31 -3.19
C HIS A 128 -29.80 1.92 -2.59
N THR A 129 -28.62 1.32 -2.75
CA THR A 129 -28.31 -0.02 -2.22
C THR A 129 -27.67 0.01 -0.83
N GLY A 130 -27.14 1.16 -0.41
CA GLY A 130 -26.37 1.30 0.83
C GLY A 130 -24.96 0.70 0.74
N LEU A 131 -24.53 0.29 -0.46
CA LEU A 131 -23.20 -0.28 -0.68
C LEU A 131 -22.14 0.83 -0.64
N VAL A 132 -21.20 0.69 0.28
CA VAL A 132 -20.03 1.56 0.39
C VAL A 132 -18.98 1.12 -0.63
N SER A 133 -18.52 2.05 -1.47
CA SER A 133 -17.47 1.82 -2.46
C SER A 133 -16.10 2.36 -2.04
N SER A 134 -16.05 3.34 -1.13
CA SER A 134 -14.80 3.73 -0.47
C SER A 134 -15.06 4.41 0.88
N VAL A 135 -14.09 4.27 1.79
CA VAL A 135 -14.01 4.98 3.07
C VAL A 135 -12.65 5.63 3.18
N TYR A 136 -12.60 6.88 3.61
CA TYR A 136 -11.34 7.56 3.90
C TYR A 136 -11.43 8.47 5.14
N VAL A 137 -10.29 8.71 5.77
CA VAL A 137 -10.15 9.63 6.91
C VAL A 137 -8.99 10.59 6.68
N VAL A 138 -9.11 11.82 7.17
CA VAL A 138 -8.01 12.81 7.15
C VAL A 138 -7.34 12.80 8.51
N ALA A 139 -6.16 12.18 8.60
CA ALA A 139 -5.41 12.02 9.84
C ALA A 139 -3.92 11.76 9.58
N ASP A 140 -3.06 12.10 10.55
CA ASP A 140 -1.63 11.81 10.49
C ASP A 140 -1.34 10.30 10.55
N VAL A 141 -2.11 9.57 11.35
CA VAL A 141 -2.03 8.11 11.56
C VAL A 141 -3.42 7.52 11.32
N PRO A 142 -3.56 6.39 10.61
CA PRO A 142 -4.87 5.79 10.37
C PRO A 142 -5.39 5.10 11.64
N PRO A 143 -6.69 4.80 11.69
CA PRO A 143 -7.25 3.91 12.71
C PRO A 143 -6.49 2.58 12.78
N ALA A 144 -6.33 2.03 13.98
CA ALA A 144 -5.66 0.74 14.19
C ALA A 144 -6.52 -0.48 13.78
N VAL A 145 -7.76 -0.25 13.34
CA VAL A 145 -8.71 -1.28 12.94
C VAL A 145 -8.76 -1.34 11.43
N GLY A 146 -8.39 -2.49 10.88
CA GLY A 146 -8.36 -2.73 9.43
C GLY A 146 -7.06 -2.33 8.76
N ARG A 147 -7.00 -2.60 7.46
CA ARG A 147 -5.86 -2.23 6.61
C ARG A 147 -6.12 -0.89 5.96
N TRP A 148 -5.22 0.06 6.20
CA TRP A 148 -5.31 1.41 5.67
C TRP A 148 -4.10 1.73 4.82
N TYR A 149 -4.31 2.51 3.77
CA TYR A 149 -3.25 2.95 2.86
C TYR A 149 -3.50 4.38 2.36
N ARG A 150 -2.44 5.15 2.13
CA ARG A 150 -2.53 6.49 1.52
C ARG A 150 -2.34 6.47 0.04
#